data_AF-A0A4Y8M3W4-F1
#
_entry.id   AF-A0A4Y8M3W4-F1
#
_cell.length_a   1.000
_cell.length_b   1.000
_cell.length_c   1.000
_cell.angle_alpha   90.00
_cell.angle_beta   90.00
_cell.angle_gamma   90.00
#
_symmetry.space_group_name_H-M   'P 1'
#
loop_
_entity.id
_entity.type
_entity.pdbx_description
1 polymer ?
#
loop_
_entity_poly.entity_id
_entity_poly.type
_entity_poly.pdbx_seq_one_letter_code
_entity_poly.pdbx_strand_id
1 'polypeptide(L)'
;MLDWLHSHKDLTGVIMGSAFGMAARISMLRSDYRQYPAYPHGKIIHLALGLIAGALGAVAVPALYNKDYTAITFLSLAAQQFREVRNMERNTLTAIDQLELVPRGAAYIEGIAVVFEGRNYLAILTAFLSSLFVMLIGWWGGLIAGALSLLLANHFMKGKKITHIADVEMAPLKMDGPNLYVGDVYLMNVGLDENRKIIQEQGIGFILTPKNDDARVTIANMGQRQAILHDVSTRLGVYRDDGDPGLLPIGKLGLRTGKLGLLVLPREKDTDKAYQAVCNVPLLEAAVRMPTEANRKSTEAKQNG
;
A
#
# COMPACT_ATOMS: atom_id res chain seq x y z
N MET A 1 14.19 -27.67 30.66
CA MET A 1 13.43 -26.76 29.75
C MET A 1 13.08 -27.45 28.44
N LEU A 2 14.04 -28.05 27.73
CA LEU A 2 13.78 -28.78 26.48
C LEU A 2 12.84 -29.99 26.64
N ASP A 3 12.99 -30.76 27.73
CA ASP A 3 12.10 -31.91 28.01
C ASP A 3 10.66 -31.49 28.32
N TRP A 4 10.48 -30.29 28.87
CA TRP A 4 9.16 -29.71 29.12
C TRP A 4 8.47 -29.32 27.80
N LEU A 5 9.21 -28.70 26.87
CA LEU A 5 8.70 -28.36 25.53
C LEU A 5 8.32 -29.61 24.74
N HIS A 6 9.04 -30.72 24.94
CA HIS A 6 8.75 -31.96 24.26
C HIS A 6 7.53 -32.70 24.84
N SER A 7 7.32 -32.60 26.15
CA SER A 7 6.17 -33.22 26.85
C SER A 7 4.86 -32.43 26.69
N HIS A 8 4.93 -31.12 26.41
CA HIS A 8 3.75 -30.26 26.28
C HIS A 8 3.67 -29.63 24.88
N LYS A 9 3.56 -30.46 23.84
CA LYS A 9 3.58 -30.03 22.43
C LYS A 9 2.49 -29.01 22.12
N ASP A 10 1.26 -29.23 22.62
CA ASP A 10 0.11 -28.34 22.39
C ASP A 10 0.40 -26.92 22.91
N LEU A 11 0.79 -26.81 24.18
CA LEU A 11 1.09 -25.53 24.82
C LEU A 11 2.33 -24.87 24.19
N THR A 12 3.32 -25.66 23.83
CA THR A 12 4.51 -25.17 23.12
C THR A 12 4.15 -24.58 21.76
N GLY A 13 3.26 -25.25 21.02
CA GLY A 13 2.75 -24.77 19.73
C GLY A 13 1.98 -23.46 19.87
N VAL A 14 1.13 -23.36 20.89
CA VAL A 14 0.38 -22.13 21.19
C VAL A 14 1.32 -20.97 21.51
N ILE A 15 2.27 -21.16 22.43
CA ILE A 15 3.17 -20.09 22.88
C ILE A 15 4.10 -19.66 21.75
N MET A 16 4.76 -20.61 21.08
CA MET A 16 5.65 -20.29 19.95
C MET A 16 4.90 -19.67 18.78
N GLY A 17 3.74 -20.24 18.41
CA GLY A 17 2.91 -19.71 17.33
C GLY A 17 2.48 -18.28 17.62
N SER A 18 1.97 -18.02 18.82
CA SER A 18 1.56 -16.66 19.24
C SER A 18 2.73 -15.68 19.22
N ALA A 19 3.90 -16.10 19.70
CA ALA A 19 5.12 -15.28 19.70
C ALA A 19 5.57 -14.94 18.27
N PHE A 20 5.57 -15.90 17.35
CA PHE A 20 5.93 -15.66 15.95
C PHE A 20 4.87 -14.82 15.20
N GLY A 21 3.58 -15.01 15.48
CA GLY A 21 2.52 -14.15 14.95
C GLY A 21 2.65 -12.70 15.42
N MET A 22 2.93 -12.50 16.70
CA MET A 22 3.21 -11.18 17.27
C MET A 22 4.50 -10.58 16.69
N ALA A 23 5.57 -11.37 16.55
CA ALA A 23 6.81 -10.92 15.93
C ALA A 23 6.59 -10.50 14.47
N ALA A 24 5.76 -11.22 13.71
CA ALA A 24 5.35 -10.84 12.37
C ALA A 24 4.64 -9.49 12.39
N ARG A 25 3.69 -9.28 13.32
CA ARG A 25 3.00 -8.00 13.47
C ARG A 25 3.96 -6.86 13.78
N ILE A 26 4.87 -7.03 14.72
CA ILE A 26 5.89 -6.03 15.09
C ILE A 26 6.77 -5.71 13.88
N SER A 27 7.24 -6.73 13.15
CA SER A 27 8.08 -6.56 11.97
C SER A 27 7.39 -5.75 10.86
N MET A 28 6.07 -5.93 10.71
CA MET A 28 5.23 -5.23 9.73
C MET A 28 4.75 -3.86 10.20
N LEU A 29 4.83 -3.55 11.49
CA LEU A 29 4.45 -2.26 12.09
C LEU A 29 5.58 -1.24 11.88
N ARG A 30 5.73 -0.78 10.65
CA ARG A 30 6.60 0.36 10.33
C ARG A 30 5.77 1.62 10.20
N SER A 31 6.15 2.66 10.94
CA SER A 31 5.61 4.00 10.82
C SER A 31 6.14 4.60 9.51
N ASP A 32 5.27 4.84 8.54
CA ASP A 32 5.57 5.62 7.34
C ASP A 32 4.72 6.89 7.41
N TYR A 33 5.19 8.02 6.86
CA TYR A 33 4.39 9.25 6.76
C TYR A 33 3.13 9.03 5.89
N ARG A 34 3.11 7.94 5.10
CA ARG A 34 1.97 7.50 4.28
C ARG A 34 0.89 6.74 5.04
N GLN A 35 1.25 6.14 6.18
CA GLN A 35 0.38 5.18 6.85
C GLN A 35 0.14 5.61 8.29
N TYR A 36 -1.11 5.97 8.56
CA TYR A 36 -1.70 5.77 9.87
C TYR A 36 -1.45 4.31 10.31
N PRO A 37 -1.12 4.01 11.57
CA PRO A 37 -1.10 4.94 12.68
C PRO A 37 0.24 5.66 12.85
N ALA A 38 0.17 6.99 12.71
CA ALA A 38 1.21 7.90 13.17
C ALA A 38 1.22 8.03 14.70
N TYR A 39 0.10 7.72 15.37
CA TYR A 39 -0.05 7.92 16.81
C TYR A 39 0.29 6.69 17.65
N PRO A 40 0.89 6.86 18.84
CA PRO A 40 1.19 5.77 19.78
C PRO A 40 -0.01 4.86 20.06
N HIS A 41 -1.22 5.43 20.20
CA HIS A 41 -2.43 4.67 20.48
C HIS A 41 -2.82 3.72 19.34
N GLY A 42 -2.71 4.14 18.08
CA GLY A 42 -3.02 3.27 16.95
C GLY A 42 -2.01 2.12 16.80
N LYS A 43 -0.74 2.35 17.17
CA LYS A 43 0.26 1.27 17.25
C LYS A 43 -0.13 0.23 18.30
N ILE A 44 -0.58 0.67 19.48
CA ILE A 44 -1.05 -0.23 20.55
C ILE A 44 -2.24 -1.07 20.07
N ILE A 45 -3.23 -0.45 19.42
CA ILE A 45 -4.41 -1.15 18.88
C ILE A 45 -3.97 -2.26 17.91
N HIS A 46 -3.06 -1.96 16.98
CA HIS A 46 -2.58 -2.95 16.03
C HIS A 46 -1.70 -4.04 16.63
N LEU A 47 -0.94 -3.74 17.69
CA LEU A 47 -0.19 -4.75 18.43
C LEU A 47 -1.13 -5.69 19.17
N ALA A 48 -2.15 -5.15 19.83
CA ALA A 48 -3.18 -5.94 20.52
C ALA A 48 -3.93 -6.87 19.54
N LEU A 49 -4.39 -6.32 18.41
CA LEU A 49 -5.06 -7.11 17.37
C LEU A 49 -4.15 -8.16 16.74
N GLY A 50 -2.86 -7.84 16.54
CA GLY A 50 -1.89 -8.81 16.05
C GLY A 50 -1.58 -9.94 17.04
N LEU A 51 -1.56 -9.64 18.34
CA LEU A 51 -1.45 -10.65 19.39
C LEU A 51 -2.66 -11.58 19.40
N ILE A 52 -3.87 -11.03 19.33
CA ILE A 52 -5.12 -11.81 19.23
C ILE A 52 -5.10 -12.68 17.97
N ALA A 53 -4.72 -12.11 16.83
CA ALA A 53 -4.56 -12.84 15.57
C ALA A 53 -3.57 -14.01 15.73
N GLY A 54 -2.37 -13.74 16.26
CA GLY A 54 -1.37 -14.77 16.52
C GLY A 54 -1.87 -15.88 17.45
N ALA A 55 -2.55 -15.52 18.54
CA ALA A 55 -3.12 -16.48 19.48
C ALA A 55 -4.18 -17.38 18.83
N LEU A 56 -5.12 -16.79 18.08
CA LEU A 56 -6.16 -17.54 17.37
C LEU A 56 -5.57 -18.49 16.33
N GLY A 57 -4.57 -18.03 15.55
CA GLY A 57 -3.87 -18.87 14.58
C GLY A 57 -3.11 -20.03 15.23
N ALA A 58 -2.46 -19.79 16.37
CA ALA A 58 -1.67 -20.80 17.07
C ALA A 58 -2.54 -21.86 17.76
N VAL A 59 -3.65 -21.45 18.40
CA VAL A 59 -4.59 -22.33 19.12
C VAL A 59 -5.41 -23.21 18.17
N ALA A 60 -5.68 -22.74 16.95
CA ALA A 60 -6.44 -23.51 15.97
C ALA A 60 -5.78 -24.86 15.65
N VAL A 61 -4.45 -24.95 15.69
CA VAL A 61 -3.73 -26.18 15.33
C VAL A 61 -3.96 -27.33 16.33
N PRO A 62 -3.63 -27.20 17.63
CA PRO A 62 -3.87 -28.29 18.58
C PRO A 62 -5.37 -28.60 18.71
N ALA A 63 -6.26 -27.62 18.59
CA ALA A 63 -7.70 -27.87 18.64
C ALA A 63 -8.18 -28.75 17.47
N LEU A 64 -7.77 -28.43 16.24
CA LEU A 64 -8.07 -29.26 15.06
C LEU A 64 -7.38 -30.62 15.13
N TYR A 65 -6.15 -30.70 15.66
CA TYR A 65 -5.43 -31.95 15.85
C TYR A 65 -6.19 -32.88 16.81
N ASN A 66 -6.75 -32.32 17.89
CA ASN A 66 -7.57 -33.03 18.88
C ASN A 66 -9.04 -33.21 18.45
N LYS A 67 -9.37 -32.92 17.18
CA LYS A 67 -10.71 -33.05 16.59
C LYS A 67 -11.79 -32.17 17.27
N ASP A 68 -11.38 -31.08 17.92
CA ASP A 68 -12.31 -30.04 18.36
C ASP A 68 -12.61 -29.08 17.21
N TYR A 69 -13.52 -29.50 16.34
CA TYR A 69 -13.93 -28.72 15.18
C TYR A 69 -14.67 -27.43 15.54
N THR A 70 -15.06 -27.24 16.81
CA THR A 70 -15.59 -25.96 17.32
C THR A 70 -14.59 -24.83 17.09
N ALA A 71 -13.29 -25.13 17.03
CA ALA A 71 -12.25 -24.13 16.77
C ALA A 71 -12.39 -23.41 15.41
N ILE A 72 -13.11 -23.98 14.44
CA ILE A 72 -13.41 -23.31 13.16
C ILE A 72 -14.23 -22.02 13.39
N THR A 73 -15.05 -21.99 14.46
CA THR A 73 -15.81 -20.78 14.82
C THR A 73 -14.89 -19.65 15.28
N PHE A 74 -13.81 -19.95 16.01
CA PHE A 74 -12.81 -18.95 16.43
C PHE A 74 -12.03 -18.39 15.24
N LEU A 75 -11.71 -19.22 14.25
CA LEU A 75 -11.11 -18.75 12.98
C LEU A 75 -12.08 -17.84 12.20
N SER A 76 -13.36 -18.16 12.21
CA SER A 76 -14.40 -17.33 11.57
C SER A 76 -14.54 -15.97 12.27
N LEU A 77 -14.49 -15.96 13.61
CA LEU A 77 -14.46 -14.73 14.41
C LEU A 77 -13.21 -13.89 14.11
N ALA A 78 -12.05 -14.54 13.95
CA ALA A 78 -10.81 -13.86 13.57
C ALA A 78 -10.94 -13.16 12.20
N ALA A 79 -11.53 -13.84 11.21
CA ALA A 79 -11.77 -13.26 9.89
C ALA A 79 -12.70 -12.04 9.96
N GLN A 80 -13.73 -12.07 10.82
CA GLN A 80 -14.59 -10.91 11.07
C GLN A 80 -13.80 -9.76 11.68
N GLN A 81 -12.95 -10.03 12.69
CA GLN A 81 -12.13 -8.99 13.31
C GLN A 81 -11.27 -8.25 12.29
N PHE A 82 -10.69 -8.94 11.30
CA PHE A 82 -9.85 -8.27 10.30
C PHE A 82 -10.63 -7.37 9.35
N ARG A 83 -11.84 -7.80 8.96
CA ARG A 83 -12.75 -6.93 8.20
C ARG A 83 -13.11 -5.68 8.98
N GLU A 84 -13.32 -5.80 10.30
CA GLU A 84 -13.53 -4.64 11.16
C GLU A 84 -12.30 -3.75 11.26
N VAL A 85 -11.07 -4.31 11.29
CA VAL A 85 -9.84 -3.50 11.19
C VAL A 85 -9.80 -2.71 9.89
N ARG A 86 -10.10 -3.35 8.75
CA ARG A 86 -10.16 -2.65 7.45
C ARG A 86 -11.21 -1.55 7.45
N ASN A 87 -12.41 -1.83 7.96
CA ASN A 87 -13.49 -0.85 8.03
C ASN A 87 -13.09 0.34 8.90
N MET A 88 -12.50 0.08 10.07
CA MET A 88 -11.97 1.10 10.98
C MET A 88 -10.94 1.97 10.27
N GLU A 89 -9.90 1.39 9.67
CA GLU A 89 -8.85 2.14 8.96
C GLU A 89 -9.41 2.97 7.81
N ARG A 90 -10.27 2.37 6.99
CA ARG A 90 -10.91 3.07 5.86
C ARG A 90 -11.74 4.25 6.33
N ASN A 91 -12.56 4.07 7.37
CA ASN A 91 -13.44 5.12 7.89
C ASN A 91 -12.62 6.27 8.51
N THR A 92 -11.60 5.94 9.31
CA THR A 92 -10.70 6.93 9.92
C THR A 92 -9.94 7.71 8.85
N LEU A 93 -9.35 7.03 7.87
CA LEU A 93 -8.63 7.69 6.78
C LEU A 93 -9.57 8.55 5.94
N THR A 94 -10.79 8.09 5.65
CA THR A 94 -11.80 8.87 4.91
C THR A 94 -12.17 10.15 5.64
N ALA A 95 -12.34 10.09 6.98
CA ALA A 95 -12.65 11.27 7.77
C ALA A 95 -11.49 12.28 7.79
N ILE A 96 -10.25 11.80 7.90
CA ILE A 96 -9.05 12.66 7.87
C ILE A 96 -8.84 13.25 6.47
N ASP A 97 -9.13 12.49 5.41
CA ASP A 97 -8.90 12.91 4.02
C ASP A 97 -9.72 14.14 3.62
N GLN A 98 -10.87 14.35 4.28
CA GLN A 98 -11.73 15.52 4.07
C GLN A 98 -11.09 16.83 4.55
N LEU A 99 -10.08 16.74 5.41
CA LEU A 99 -9.37 17.88 5.99
C LEU A 99 -8.01 18.13 5.32
N GLU A 100 -7.64 17.32 4.32
CA GLU A 100 -6.38 17.45 3.61
C GLU A 100 -6.53 18.40 2.42
N LEU A 101 -5.54 19.28 2.21
CA LEU A 101 -5.50 20.14 1.02
C LEU A 101 -5.49 19.29 -0.26
N VAL A 102 -4.67 18.24 -0.29
CA VAL A 102 -4.65 17.29 -1.40
C VAL A 102 -5.12 15.93 -0.87
N PRO A 103 -6.36 15.49 -1.18
CA PRO A 103 -6.89 14.24 -0.63
C PRO A 103 -6.18 13.02 -1.22
N ARG A 104 -6.12 11.90 -0.49
CA ARG A 104 -5.66 10.58 -0.94
C ARG A 104 -6.59 10.03 -2.01
N GLY A 105 -7.89 10.22 -1.83
CA GLY A 105 -8.93 9.62 -2.66
C GLY A 105 -9.24 8.16 -2.29
N ALA A 106 -10.45 7.74 -2.65
CA ALA A 106 -11.02 6.47 -2.21
C ALA A 106 -10.18 5.24 -2.56
N ALA A 107 -9.59 5.19 -3.77
CA ALA A 107 -8.78 4.05 -4.21
C ALA A 107 -7.50 3.90 -3.37
N TYR A 108 -6.89 5.01 -2.94
CA TYR A 108 -5.69 4.96 -2.12
C TYR A 108 -6.03 4.56 -0.69
N ILE A 109 -7.09 5.15 -0.11
CA ILE A 109 -7.59 4.79 1.22
C ILE A 109 -7.93 3.29 1.28
N GLU A 110 -8.63 2.78 0.27
CA GLU A 110 -8.98 1.36 0.18
C GLU A 110 -7.73 0.47 0.10
N GLY A 111 -6.74 0.87 -0.71
CA GLY A 111 -5.46 0.18 -0.79
C GLY A 111 -4.73 0.11 0.55
N ILE A 112 -4.71 1.20 1.32
CA ILE A 112 -4.14 1.22 2.67
C ILE A 112 -4.91 0.27 3.60
N ALA A 113 -6.24 0.34 3.58
CA ALA A 113 -7.10 -0.46 4.45
C ALA A 113 -6.97 -1.98 4.19
N VAL A 114 -6.88 -2.40 2.92
CA VAL A 114 -6.62 -3.80 2.53
C VAL A 114 -5.26 -4.28 3.03
N VAL A 115 -4.23 -3.43 2.98
CA VAL A 115 -2.90 -3.79 3.53
C VAL A 115 -2.97 -4.00 5.04
N PHE A 116 -3.76 -3.21 5.78
CA PHE A 116 -3.97 -3.42 7.22
C PHE A 116 -4.67 -4.74 7.54
N GLU A 117 -5.65 -5.12 6.73
CA GLU A 117 -6.30 -6.44 6.77
C GLU A 117 -5.27 -7.56 6.50
N GLY A 118 -4.53 -7.43 5.39
CA GLY A 118 -3.51 -8.37 4.90
C GLY A 118 -2.46 -8.70 5.95
N ARG A 119 -1.96 -7.70 6.68
CA ARG A 119 -0.97 -7.87 7.75
C ARG A 119 -1.47 -8.79 8.87
N ASN A 120 -2.78 -8.80 9.17
CA ASN A 120 -3.33 -9.70 10.18
C ASN A 120 -3.45 -11.14 9.67
N TYR A 121 -3.80 -11.33 8.39
CA TYR A 121 -3.78 -12.66 7.77
C TYR A 121 -2.37 -13.27 7.79
N LEU A 122 -1.33 -12.48 7.47
CA LEU A 122 0.06 -12.94 7.53
C LEU A 122 0.49 -13.32 8.96
N ALA A 123 0.02 -12.59 9.98
CA ALA A 123 0.29 -12.90 11.38
C ALA A 123 -0.36 -14.23 11.81
N ILE A 124 -1.63 -14.47 11.44
CA ILE A 124 -2.29 -15.76 11.67
C ILE A 124 -1.54 -16.89 10.98
N LEU A 125 -1.22 -16.72 9.69
CA LEU A 125 -0.58 -17.77 8.92
C LEU A 125 0.78 -18.15 9.51
N THR A 126 1.55 -17.14 9.92
CA THR A 126 2.84 -17.34 10.60
C THR A 126 2.68 -18.10 11.92
N ALA A 127 1.70 -17.73 12.73
CA ALA A 127 1.42 -18.38 14.00
C ALA A 127 0.93 -19.82 13.83
N PHE A 128 0.03 -20.04 12.86
CA PHE A 128 -0.52 -21.35 12.50
C PHE A 128 0.58 -22.28 12.01
N LEU A 129 1.43 -21.84 11.07
CA LEU A 129 2.54 -22.67 10.56
C LEU A 129 3.54 -23.00 11.66
N SER A 130 3.93 -22.03 12.49
CA SER A 130 4.81 -22.29 13.63
C SER A 130 4.21 -23.34 14.58
N SER A 131 2.96 -23.17 15.00
CA SER A 131 2.25 -24.12 15.88
C SER A 131 2.11 -25.52 15.25
N LEU A 132 1.78 -25.59 13.95
CA LEU A 132 1.67 -26.83 13.20
C LEU A 132 2.99 -27.62 13.18
N PHE A 133 4.10 -26.96 12.89
CA PHE A 133 5.39 -27.66 12.86
C PHE A 133 5.89 -28.03 14.26
N VAL A 134 5.49 -27.32 15.32
CA VAL A 134 5.69 -27.82 16.69
C VAL A 134 4.97 -29.15 16.90
N MET A 135 3.71 -29.26 16.47
CA MET A 135 2.92 -30.48 16.63
C MET A 135 3.48 -31.65 15.83
N LEU A 136 3.90 -31.41 14.58
CA LEU A 136 4.34 -32.47 13.67
C LEU A 136 5.74 -33.02 14.00
N ILE A 137 6.70 -32.13 14.24
CA ILE A 137 8.13 -32.52 14.33
C ILE A 137 8.83 -31.98 15.59
N GLY A 138 8.12 -31.22 16.43
CA GLY A 138 8.61 -30.70 17.70
C GLY A 138 9.03 -29.23 17.65
N TRP A 139 9.43 -28.69 18.81
CA TRP A 139 9.70 -27.27 19.02
C TRP A 139 10.70 -26.67 18.00
N TRP A 140 11.73 -27.43 17.59
CA TRP A 140 12.72 -26.95 16.61
C TRP A 140 12.11 -26.73 15.22
N GLY A 141 11.15 -27.57 14.83
CA GLY A 141 10.45 -27.43 13.55
C GLY A 141 9.56 -26.20 13.52
N GLY A 142 8.85 -25.93 14.63
CA GLY A 142 8.08 -24.69 14.77
C GLY A 142 8.96 -23.45 14.69
N LEU A 143 10.19 -23.52 15.20
CA LEU A 143 11.13 -22.39 15.18
C LEU A 143 11.59 -22.09 13.76
N ILE A 144 11.97 -23.13 13.01
CA ILE A 144 12.35 -23.02 11.59
C ILE A 144 11.16 -22.52 10.75
N ALA A 145 9.98 -23.14 10.91
CA ALA A 145 8.78 -22.76 10.17
C ALA A 145 8.33 -21.33 10.48
N GLY A 146 8.37 -20.92 11.74
CA GLY A 146 8.07 -19.55 12.17
C GLY A 146 9.04 -18.54 11.58
N ALA A 147 10.35 -18.83 11.60
CA ALA A 147 11.38 -17.97 11.02
C ALA A 147 11.20 -17.83 9.50
N LEU A 148 10.99 -18.93 8.78
CA LEU A 148 10.73 -18.91 7.34
C LEU A 148 9.44 -18.15 7.01
N SER A 149 8.37 -18.38 7.76
CA SER A 149 7.09 -17.68 7.59
C SER A 149 7.23 -16.18 7.82
N LEU A 150 8.02 -15.75 8.81
CA LEU A 150 8.31 -14.34 9.07
C LEU A 150 9.07 -13.69 7.92
N LEU A 151 10.04 -14.39 7.32
CA LEU A 151 10.76 -13.91 6.12
C LEU A 151 9.81 -13.78 4.93
N LEU A 152 8.94 -14.75 4.71
CA LEU A 152 7.93 -14.73 3.65
C LEU A 152 6.92 -13.60 3.85
N ALA A 153 6.41 -13.41 5.07
CA ALA A 153 5.50 -12.32 5.41
C ALA A 153 6.13 -10.97 5.06
N ASN A 154 7.39 -10.75 5.46
CA ASN A 154 8.11 -9.52 5.12
C ASN A 154 8.38 -9.34 3.62
N HIS A 155 8.51 -10.44 2.86
CA HIS A 155 8.65 -10.39 1.41
C HIS A 155 7.34 -9.97 0.73
N PHE A 156 6.21 -10.57 1.10
CA PHE A 156 4.89 -10.25 0.52
C PHE A 156 4.42 -8.82 0.84
N MET A 157 4.97 -8.19 1.87
CA MET A 157 4.69 -6.79 2.20
C MET A 157 5.37 -5.77 1.27
N LYS A 158 6.24 -6.19 0.34
CA LYS A 158 6.91 -5.29 -0.60
C LYS A 158 5.98 -4.95 -1.77
N GLY A 159 5.47 -3.72 -1.78
CA GLY A 159 4.69 -3.18 -2.91
C GLY A 159 5.57 -2.66 -4.07
N LYS A 160 4.98 -2.63 -5.27
CA LYS A 160 5.59 -1.98 -6.45
C LYS A 160 5.46 -0.46 -6.36
N LYS A 161 6.37 0.24 -7.04
CA LYS A 161 6.43 1.72 -7.11
C LYS A 161 6.25 2.21 -8.55
N ILE A 162 6.01 3.50 -8.74
CA ILE A 162 5.89 4.14 -10.06
C ILE A 162 7.04 3.78 -11.00
N THR A 163 8.30 3.76 -10.52
CA THR A 163 9.47 3.40 -11.34
C THR A 163 9.44 2.00 -11.94
N HIS A 164 8.62 1.10 -11.40
CA HIS A 164 8.43 -0.25 -11.97
C HIS A 164 7.57 -0.23 -13.23
N ILE A 165 6.75 0.79 -13.44
CA ILE A 165 5.79 0.88 -14.55
C ILE A 165 5.99 2.10 -15.45
N ALA A 166 6.67 3.15 -14.97
CA ALA A 166 6.88 4.38 -15.71
C ALA A 166 8.31 4.90 -15.53
N ASP A 167 8.84 5.50 -16.58
CA ASP A 167 10.02 6.35 -16.48
C ASP A 167 9.57 7.77 -16.10
N VAL A 168 10.25 8.33 -15.10
CA VAL A 168 9.92 9.64 -14.52
C VAL A 168 10.97 10.63 -14.99
N GLU A 169 10.52 11.76 -15.54
CA GLU A 169 11.40 12.85 -15.97
C GLU A 169 10.86 14.18 -15.43
N MET A 170 11.75 15.07 -15.00
CA MET A 170 11.39 16.46 -14.75
C MET A 170 11.20 17.18 -16.08
N ALA A 171 10.15 17.98 -16.18
CA ALA A 171 9.81 18.69 -17.39
C ALA A 171 9.49 20.16 -17.11
N PRO A 172 9.89 21.09 -17.99
CA PRO A 172 9.63 22.51 -17.80
C PRO A 172 8.13 22.82 -17.87
N LEU A 173 7.71 23.75 -17.03
CA LEU A 173 6.40 24.37 -17.11
C LEU A 173 6.39 25.39 -18.24
N LYS A 174 5.42 25.31 -19.14
CA LYS A 174 5.27 26.25 -20.26
C LYS A 174 3.90 26.88 -20.22
N MET A 175 3.87 28.20 -20.40
CA MET A 175 2.64 28.97 -20.54
C MET A 175 2.50 29.38 -22.00
N ASP A 176 1.39 29.02 -22.63
CA ASP A 176 0.97 29.50 -23.94
C ASP A 176 -0.32 30.30 -23.78
N GLY A 177 -0.15 31.62 -23.64
CA GLY A 177 -1.20 32.52 -23.20
C GLY A 177 -1.75 32.09 -21.83
N PRO A 178 -3.04 31.74 -21.71
CA PRO A 178 -3.62 31.22 -20.46
C PRO A 178 -3.41 29.70 -20.27
N ASN A 179 -2.90 28.97 -21.26
CA ASN A 179 -2.80 27.52 -21.20
C ASN A 179 -1.48 27.06 -20.56
N LEU A 180 -1.57 26.21 -19.55
CA LEU A 180 -0.43 25.62 -18.84
C LEU A 180 -0.12 24.22 -19.36
N TYR A 181 1.16 23.97 -19.61
CA TYR A 181 1.70 22.68 -20.05
C TYR A 181 2.87 22.25 -19.16
N VAL A 182 3.04 20.93 -19.04
CA VAL A 182 4.25 20.28 -18.54
C VAL A 182 4.88 19.53 -19.71
N GLY A 183 6.02 20.02 -20.20
CA GLY A 183 6.61 19.53 -21.46
C GLY A 183 5.66 19.67 -22.64
N ASP A 184 5.13 18.53 -23.14
CA ASP A 184 4.16 18.45 -24.25
C ASP A 184 2.71 18.16 -23.79
N VAL A 185 2.48 17.99 -22.48
CA VAL A 185 1.17 17.63 -21.94
C VAL A 185 0.42 18.87 -21.46
N TYR A 186 -0.76 19.13 -22.05
CA TYR A 186 -1.69 20.16 -21.60
C TYR A 186 -2.29 19.79 -20.23
N LEU A 187 -2.27 20.75 -19.29
CA LEU A 187 -2.84 20.57 -17.96
C LEU A 187 -4.19 21.27 -17.80
N MET A 188 -4.18 22.59 -17.84
CA MET A 188 -5.33 23.44 -17.56
C MET A 188 -5.13 24.85 -18.08
N ASN A 189 -6.22 25.60 -18.11
CA ASN A 189 -6.23 27.03 -18.36
C ASN A 189 -6.12 27.78 -17.02
N VAL A 190 -5.19 28.73 -16.93
CA VAL A 190 -4.95 29.59 -15.76
C VAL A 190 -5.23 31.03 -16.19
N GLY A 191 -6.41 31.54 -15.81
CA GLY A 191 -6.87 32.86 -16.23
C GLY A 191 -6.17 34.02 -15.53
N LEU A 192 -5.94 33.92 -14.22
CA LEU A 192 -5.37 35.01 -13.42
C LEU A 192 -3.85 35.09 -13.58
N ASP A 193 -3.34 36.27 -13.94
CA ASP A 193 -1.90 36.54 -14.11
C ASP A 193 -1.07 36.25 -12.86
N GLU A 194 -1.62 36.54 -11.69
CA GLU A 194 -0.97 36.25 -10.41
C GLU A 194 -0.74 34.75 -10.24
N ASN A 195 -1.77 33.93 -10.49
CA ASN A 195 -1.64 32.47 -10.42
C ASN A 195 -0.64 31.95 -11.46
N ARG A 196 -0.59 32.54 -12.65
CA ARG A 196 0.41 32.19 -13.68
C ARG A 196 1.83 32.39 -13.16
N LYS A 197 2.11 33.54 -12.53
CA LYS A 197 3.42 33.84 -11.93
C LYS A 197 3.75 32.88 -10.79
N ILE A 198 2.81 32.66 -9.87
CA ILE A 198 3.01 31.73 -8.75
C ILE A 198 3.33 30.32 -9.26
N ILE A 199 2.60 29.82 -10.26
CA ILE A 199 2.86 28.50 -10.85
C ILE A 199 4.24 28.44 -11.50
N GLN A 200 4.67 29.50 -12.19
CA GLN A 200 6.02 29.55 -12.80
C GLN A 200 7.13 29.58 -11.75
N GLU A 201 6.92 30.27 -10.62
CA GLU A 201 7.92 30.42 -9.56
C GLU A 201 7.98 29.22 -8.61
N GLN A 202 6.81 28.64 -8.29
CA GLN A 202 6.65 27.61 -7.26
C GLN A 202 6.46 26.21 -7.85
N GLY A 203 6.00 26.09 -9.09
CA GLY A 203 5.61 24.82 -9.68
C GLY A 203 6.80 23.98 -10.14
N ILE A 204 6.65 22.66 -9.97
CA ILE A 204 7.55 21.65 -10.54
C ILE A 204 6.72 20.72 -11.44
N GLY A 205 7.21 20.52 -12.66
CA GLY A 205 6.60 19.65 -13.66
C GLY A 205 7.30 18.29 -13.76
N PHE A 206 6.50 17.23 -13.91
CA PHE A 206 7.00 15.90 -14.24
C PHE A 206 6.24 15.27 -15.41
N ILE A 207 6.94 14.46 -16.19
CA ILE A 207 6.35 13.56 -17.18
C ILE A 207 6.62 12.12 -16.74
N LEU A 208 5.55 11.34 -16.67
CA LEU A 208 5.62 9.90 -16.45
C LEU A 208 5.30 9.20 -17.77
N THR A 209 6.29 8.54 -18.34
CA THR A 209 6.18 7.77 -19.58
C THR A 209 5.94 6.29 -19.23
N PRO A 210 4.80 5.68 -19.58
CA PRO A 210 4.53 4.28 -19.27
C PRO A 210 5.48 3.35 -20.05
N LYS A 211 5.96 2.30 -19.39
CA LYS A 211 6.88 1.31 -19.98
C LYS A 211 6.20 0.31 -20.91
N ASN A 212 4.91 0.09 -20.74
CA ASN A 212 4.08 -0.83 -21.55
C ASN A 212 2.60 -0.44 -21.49
N ASP A 213 1.74 -1.18 -22.18
CA ASP A 213 0.30 -0.87 -22.27
C ASP A 213 -0.46 -1.11 -20.95
N ASP A 214 -0.05 -2.10 -20.15
CA ASP A 214 -0.61 -2.32 -18.82
C ASP A 214 -0.30 -1.14 -17.88
N ALA A 215 0.93 -0.64 -17.94
CA ALA A 215 1.36 0.56 -17.23
C ALA A 215 0.58 1.79 -17.69
N ARG A 216 0.34 1.92 -19.00
CA ARG A 216 -0.44 3.03 -19.56
C ARG A 216 -1.84 3.08 -18.95
N VAL A 217 -2.53 1.94 -18.86
CA VAL A 217 -3.86 1.87 -18.24
C VAL A 217 -3.80 2.12 -16.73
N THR A 218 -2.77 1.60 -16.05
CA THR A 218 -2.60 1.79 -14.59
C THR A 218 -2.37 3.27 -14.24
N ILE A 219 -1.51 3.98 -14.97
CA ILE A 219 -1.27 5.42 -14.79
C ILE A 219 -2.50 6.24 -15.21
N ALA A 220 -3.25 5.75 -16.20
CA ALA A 220 -4.51 6.37 -16.59
C ALA A 220 -5.61 6.24 -15.53
N ASN A 221 -5.46 5.41 -14.51
CA ASN A 221 -6.44 5.33 -13.43
C ASN A 221 -6.45 6.63 -12.60
N MET A 222 -7.62 7.25 -12.43
CA MET A 222 -7.76 8.49 -11.66
C MET A 222 -7.33 8.35 -10.19
N GLY A 223 -7.59 7.18 -9.57
CA GLY A 223 -7.15 6.88 -8.21
C GLY A 223 -5.64 6.82 -8.09
N GLN A 224 -4.94 6.22 -9.06
CA GLN A 224 -3.47 6.21 -9.07
C GLN A 224 -2.91 7.64 -9.24
N ARG A 225 -3.50 8.46 -10.10
CA ARG A 225 -3.08 9.86 -10.26
C ARG A 225 -3.29 10.67 -8.99
N GLN A 226 -4.43 10.48 -8.32
CA GLN A 226 -4.71 11.13 -7.04
C GLN A 226 -3.71 10.71 -5.97
N ALA A 227 -3.37 9.42 -5.90
CA ALA A 227 -2.34 8.92 -4.97
C ALA A 227 -0.97 9.54 -5.23
N ILE A 228 -0.57 9.70 -6.50
CA ILE A 228 0.66 10.42 -6.86
C ILE A 228 0.62 11.86 -6.35
N LEU A 229 -0.47 12.59 -6.63
CA LEU A 229 -0.62 13.98 -6.21
C LEU A 229 -0.59 14.13 -4.69
N HIS A 230 -1.33 13.29 -3.97
CA HIS A 230 -1.34 13.26 -2.52
C HIS A 230 0.06 13.00 -1.96
N ASP A 231 0.68 11.88 -2.33
CA ASP A 231 1.98 11.48 -1.78
C ASP A 231 3.06 12.53 -2.01
N VAL A 232 3.11 13.10 -3.21
CA VAL A 232 4.12 14.10 -3.56
C VAL A 232 3.85 15.40 -2.79
N SER A 233 2.60 15.82 -2.69
CA SER A 233 2.22 17.04 -1.95
C SER A 233 2.42 16.89 -0.44
N THR A 234 2.13 15.72 0.13
CA THR A 234 2.36 15.45 1.56
C THR A 234 3.85 15.40 1.88
N ARG A 235 4.68 14.84 0.98
CA ARG A 235 6.14 14.76 1.19
C ARG A 235 6.85 16.10 1.04
N LEU A 236 6.47 16.90 0.04
CA LEU A 236 7.15 18.14 -0.30
C LEU A 236 6.47 19.39 0.29
N GLY A 237 5.33 19.20 0.98
CA GLY A 237 4.41 20.28 1.29
C GLY A 237 3.67 20.79 0.05
N VAL A 238 2.69 21.66 0.27
CA VAL A 238 1.93 22.28 -0.82
C VAL A 238 1.86 23.80 -0.64
N TYR A 239 2.08 24.54 -1.73
CA TYR A 239 1.94 25.98 -1.83
C TYR A 239 0.53 26.30 -2.31
N ARG A 240 -0.43 26.22 -1.39
CA ARG A 240 -1.82 26.67 -1.56
C ARG A 240 -2.47 26.78 -0.18
N ASP A 241 -3.59 27.48 -0.13
CA ASP A 241 -4.52 27.42 0.99
C ASP A 241 -5.88 26.87 0.53
N ASP A 242 -6.82 26.73 1.46
CA ASP A 242 -8.23 26.54 1.12
C ASP A 242 -8.78 27.79 0.42
N GLY A 243 -9.63 27.60 -0.60
CA GLY A 243 -10.21 28.71 -1.37
C GLY A 243 -9.41 29.21 -2.58
N ASP A 244 -8.24 28.63 -2.89
CA ASP A 244 -7.44 28.96 -4.09
C ASP A 244 -7.57 27.89 -5.21
N PRO A 245 -8.63 27.92 -6.05
CA PRO A 245 -8.87 26.88 -7.05
C PRO A 245 -7.84 26.86 -8.19
N GLY A 246 -7.09 27.96 -8.37
CA GLY A 246 -6.08 28.07 -9.41
C GLY A 246 -4.73 27.44 -9.06
N LEU A 247 -4.48 27.12 -7.78
CA LEU A 247 -3.20 26.63 -7.27
C LEU A 247 -3.30 25.16 -6.85
N LEU A 248 -3.87 24.32 -7.71
CA LEU A 248 -4.07 22.91 -7.42
C LEU A 248 -3.00 22.04 -8.11
N PRO A 249 -2.31 21.15 -7.36
CA PRO A 249 -1.57 20.06 -7.97
C PRO A 249 -2.49 19.25 -8.88
N ILE A 250 -2.03 18.94 -10.10
CA ILE A 250 -2.87 18.29 -11.11
C ILE A 250 -2.07 17.30 -11.95
N GLY A 251 -2.70 16.17 -12.26
CA GLY A 251 -2.17 15.13 -13.15
C GLY A 251 -3.09 14.93 -14.35
N LYS A 252 -2.59 15.16 -15.56
CA LYS A 252 -3.35 15.00 -16.83
C LYS A 252 -2.63 14.09 -17.79
N LEU A 253 -3.42 13.30 -18.53
CA LEU A 253 -2.87 12.46 -19.58
C LEU A 253 -2.73 13.26 -20.88
N GLY A 254 -1.60 13.10 -21.53
CA GLY A 254 -1.48 13.38 -22.95
C GLY A 254 -2.31 12.39 -23.74
N LEU A 255 -3.42 12.83 -24.33
CA LEU A 255 -4.37 11.96 -25.05
C LEU A 255 -3.72 11.18 -26.21
N ARG A 256 -2.71 11.78 -26.86
CA ARG A 256 -1.99 11.17 -27.98
C ARG A 256 -0.87 10.23 -27.54
N THR A 257 -0.17 10.58 -26.46
CA THR A 257 1.07 9.90 -26.05
C THR A 257 0.84 8.88 -24.93
N GLY A 258 -0.27 8.98 -24.19
CA GLY A 258 -0.52 8.17 -22.99
C GLY A 258 0.39 8.53 -21.80
N LYS A 259 1.22 9.57 -21.94
CA LYS A 259 2.08 10.08 -20.87
C LYS A 259 1.24 10.83 -19.84
N LEU A 260 1.64 10.79 -18.57
CA LEU A 260 1.03 11.59 -17.52
C LEU A 260 1.91 12.82 -17.25
N GLY A 261 1.37 14.01 -17.53
CA GLY A 261 1.92 15.27 -17.08
C GLY A 261 1.43 15.58 -15.67
N LEU A 262 2.36 15.92 -14.79
CA LEU A 262 2.10 16.23 -13.38
C LEU A 262 2.61 17.64 -13.08
N LEU A 263 1.76 18.47 -12.50
CA LEU A 263 2.14 19.70 -11.84
C LEU A 263 1.98 19.51 -10.34
N VAL A 264 3.03 19.84 -9.60
CA VAL A 264 2.98 19.98 -8.15
C VAL A 264 3.47 21.38 -7.78
N LEU A 265 2.93 21.91 -6.68
CA LEU A 265 3.29 23.22 -6.13
C LEU A 265 3.93 23.01 -4.76
N PRO A 266 5.18 22.53 -4.66
CA PRO A 266 5.76 22.15 -3.39
C PRO A 266 6.29 23.35 -2.59
N ARG A 267 6.43 23.17 -1.27
CA ARG A 267 7.17 24.11 -0.40
C ARG A 267 8.67 23.80 -0.40
N GLU A 268 9.02 22.52 -0.40
CA GLU A 268 10.39 22.02 -0.60
C GLU A 268 10.69 21.94 -2.11
N LYS A 269 11.69 22.72 -2.57
CA LYS A 269 12.03 22.86 -3.99
C LYS A 269 13.24 22.04 -4.43
N ASP A 270 13.86 21.31 -3.51
CA ASP A 270 14.95 20.37 -3.84
C ASP A 270 14.49 19.38 -4.92
N THR A 271 15.16 19.44 -6.08
CA THR A 271 14.78 18.69 -7.27
C THR A 271 14.98 17.18 -7.08
N ASP A 272 16.00 16.78 -6.33
CA ASP A 272 16.29 15.38 -6.07
C ASP A 272 15.26 14.79 -5.12
N LYS A 273 14.88 15.54 -4.07
CA LYS A 273 13.79 15.14 -3.18
C LYS A 273 12.46 15.05 -3.93
N ALA A 274 12.18 16.01 -4.82
CA ALA A 274 10.96 16.01 -5.61
C ALA A 274 10.89 14.84 -6.60
N TYR A 275 12.00 14.54 -7.28
CA TYR A 275 12.14 13.37 -8.14
C TYR A 275 11.92 12.06 -7.36
N GLN A 276 12.57 11.92 -6.20
CA GLN A 276 12.39 10.77 -5.32
C GLN A 276 10.98 10.69 -4.73
N ALA A 277 10.28 11.83 -4.57
CA ALA A 277 8.89 11.86 -4.14
C ALA A 277 8.00 11.10 -5.13
N VAL A 278 8.08 11.46 -6.41
CA VAL A 278 7.29 10.85 -7.49
C VAL A 278 7.70 9.39 -7.71
N CYS A 279 9.00 9.10 -7.78
CA CYS A 279 9.51 7.76 -8.05
C CYS A 279 9.07 6.71 -7.02
N ASN A 280 8.94 7.12 -5.76
CA ASN A 280 8.63 6.22 -4.67
C ASN A 280 7.14 6.09 -4.35
N VAL A 281 6.24 6.71 -5.13
CA VAL A 281 4.79 6.52 -4.96
C VAL A 281 4.42 5.04 -5.19
N PRO A 282 3.64 4.42 -4.29
CA PRO A 282 3.23 3.04 -4.44
C PRO A 282 2.19 2.88 -5.55
N LEU A 283 2.16 1.71 -6.16
CA LEU A 283 1.08 1.33 -7.06
C LEU A 283 -0.10 0.80 -6.26
N LEU A 284 -1.29 1.33 -6.56
CA LEU A 284 -2.52 0.87 -5.94
C LEU A 284 -2.97 -0.42 -6.60
N GLU A 285 -3.19 -1.48 -5.82
CA GLU A 285 -3.68 -2.76 -6.31
C GLU A 285 -5.01 -2.60 -7.08
N ALA A 286 -5.90 -1.73 -6.59
CA ALA A 286 -7.17 -1.42 -7.25
C ALA A 286 -7.01 -0.74 -8.63
N ALA A 287 -5.88 -0.07 -8.87
CA ALA A 287 -5.58 0.64 -10.11
C ALA A 287 -4.85 -0.22 -11.14
N VAL A 288 -4.17 -1.28 -10.71
CA VAL A 288 -3.47 -2.20 -11.61
C VAL A 288 -4.50 -2.88 -12.52
N ARG A 289 -4.21 -2.86 -13.83
CA ARG A 289 -4.97 -3.52 -14.88
C ARG A 289 -3.99 -4.27 -15.78
N MET A 290 -4.39 -5.44 -16.26
CA MET A 290 -3.57 -6.29 -17.14
C MET A 290 -4.30 -6.53 -18.48
N PRO A 291 -4.60 -5.47 -19.25
CA PRO A 291 -5.26 -5.61 -20.56
C PRO A 291 -4.46 -6.46 -21.55
N THR A 292 -3.12 -6.49 -21.45
CA THR A 292 -2.28 -7.31 -22.34
C THR A 292 -2.56 -8.81 -22.16
N GLU A 293 -2.80 -9.25 -20.92
CA GLU A 293 -3.20 -10.64 -20.65
C GLU A 293 -4.62 -10.93 -21.13
N ALA A 294 -5.55 -9.99 -20.94
CA ALA A 294 -6.93 -10.14 -21.38
C ALA A 294 -7.09 -10.13 -22.91
N ASN A 295 -6.22 -9.39 -23.61
CA ASN A 295 -6.25 -9.22 -25.06
C ASN A 295 -5.27 -10.16 -25.80
N ARG A 296 -4.58 -11.06 -25.09
CA ARG A 296 -3.85 -12.16 -25.73
C ARG A 296 -4.85 -12.98 -26.54
N LYS A 297 -4.85 -12.78 -27.86
CA LYS A 297 -5.60 -13.65 -28.77
C LYS A 297 -5.14 -15.08 -28.51
N SER A 298 -6.09 -16.00 -28.41
CA SER A 298 -5.93 -17.46 -28.26
C SER A 298 -5.18 -18.16 -29.40
N THR A 299 -4.38 -17.42 -30.17
CA THR A 299 -3.64 -17.91 -31.34
C THR A 299 -2.37 -18.68 -30.96
N GLU A 300 -1.89 -18.57 -29.72
CA GLU A 300 -0.79 -19.39 -29.20
C GLU A 300 -1.23 -20.80 -28.75
N ALA A 301 -2.54 -21.06 -28.62
CA ALA A 301 -3.07 -22.39 -28.26
C ALA A 301 -3.14 -23.39 -29.43
N LYS A 302 -2.62 -23.06 -30.62
CA LYS A 302 -2.65 -23.92 -31.82
C LYS A 302 -1.28 -24.23 -32.43
N GLN A 303 -0.16 -23.93 -31.75
CA GLN A 303 1.18 -24.26 -32.28
C GLN A 303 1.87 -25.48 -31.64
N ASN A 304 1.24 -26.15 -30.68
CA ASN A 304 1.67 -27.48 -30.26
C ASN A 304 0.56 -28.49 -30.58
N GLY A 305 0.48 -28.83 -31.87
CA GLY A 305 -0.14 -30.07 -32.33
C GLY A 305 0.81 -31.23 -32.12
#